data_AF-A0A954EHJ3-F1
#
_entry.id   AF-A0A954EHJ3-F1
#
_cell.length_a   1.000
_cell.length_b   1.000
_cell.length_c   1.000
_cell.angle_alpha   90.00
_cell.angle_beta   90.00
_cell.angle_gamma   90.00
#
_symmetry.space_group_name_H-M   'P 1'
#
loop_
_entity.id
_entity.type
_entity.pdbx_description
1 polymer ?
#
loop_
_entity_poly.entity_id
_entity_poly.type
_entity_poly.pdbx_seq_one_letter_code
_entity_poly.pdbx_strand_id
1 'polypeptide(L)'
;MKQLASHVFALSTCLLLVGGNVLADDAKPASPALQKAPKTEKYDESVPEPTASNVRYGDHERHVLDFWQAESDQPTPCVFIIHGGGWMSGSKERGNRFASIPLLLKEGISVASINYRYVSQADPEASTPP
;
A
#
# COMPACT_ATOMS: atom_id res chain seq x y z
N MET A 1 32.31 -18.23 64.54
CA MET A 1 32.85 -16.90 64.92
C MET A 1 34.25 -16.76 64.33
N LYS A 2 34.61 -15.56 63.83
CA LYS A 2 35.91 -15.23 63.18
C LYS A 2 36.12 -15.94 61.82
N GLN A 3 36.80 -15.40 60.81
CA GLN A 3 37.10 -14.03 60.29
C GLN A 3 37.60 -14.30 58.82
N LEU A 4 37.76 -13.40 57.83
CA LEU A 4 37.65 -11.95 57.64
C LEU A 4 37.30 -11.70 56.15
N ALA A 5 36.78 -10.53 55.78
CA ALA A 5 36.66 -10.11 54.36
C ALA A 5 37.91 -9.37 53.86
N SER A 6 38.31 -9.53 52.59
CA SER A 6 38.65 -8.41 51.69
C SER A 6 39.20 -8.81 50.31
N HIS A 7 38.67 -8.13 49.28
CA HIS A 7 39.35 -7.50 48.14
C HIS A 7 40.57 -8.19 47.47
N VAL A 8 40.60 -8.22 46.13
CA VAL A 8 41.50 -7.39 45.29
C VAL A 8 41.47 -7.83 43.81
N PHE A 9 41.10 -6.88 42.96
CA PHE A 9 41.50 -6.66 41.55
C PHE A 9 41.26 -7.72 40.46
N ALA A 10 40.58 -7.23 39.42
CA ALA A 10 40.59 -7.79 38.09
C ALA A 10 42.00 -7.81 37.47
N LEU A 11 42.30 -8.88 36.74
CA LEU A 11 43.19 -8.84 35.59
C LEU A 11 42.62 -9.77 34.50
N SER A 12 41.67 -9.27 33.73
CA SER A 12 41.15 -10.00 32.57
C SER A 12 42.17 -9.90 31.44
N THR A 13 43.01 -10.91 31.32
CA THR A 13 44.02 -11.01 30.26
C THR A 13 43.34 -11.08 28.90
N CYS A 14 43.45 -10.01 28.13
CA CYS A 14 42.96 -9.96 26.75
C CYS A 14 43.88 -10.83 25.86
N LEU A 15 43.47 -12.07 25.60
CA LEU A 15 44.16 -12.94 24.64
C LEU A 15 43.39 -12.93 23.32
N LEU A 16 43.91 -12.16 22.36
CA LEU A 16 43.48 -12.19 20.96
C LEU A 16 43.89 -13.53 20.34
N LEU A 17 42.92 -14.37 19.99
CA LEU A 17 43.09 -15.42 18.99
C LEU A 17 42.24 -15.08 17.76
N VAL A 18 42.93 -14.67 16.70
CA VAL A 18 42.35 -14.57 15.36
C VAL A 18 42.11 -15.99 14.86
N GLY A 19 40.84 -16.38 14.77
CA GLY A 19 40.40 -17.64 14.17
C GLY A 19 39.19 -17.35 13.31
N GLY A 20 39.39 -17.20 12.01
CA GLY A 20 38.32 -16.91 11.07
C GLY A 20 37.38 -18.10 10.90
N ASN A 21 36.08 -17.87 11.09
CA ASN A 21 35.06 -18.50 10.28
C ASN A 21 33.83 -17.60 10.27
N VAL A 22 33.61 -16.93 9.14
CA VAL A 22 32.28 -16.44 8.77
C VAL A 22 31.46 -17.70 8.49
N LEU A 23 30.69 -18.16 9.49
CA LEU A 23 29.55 -19.00 9.19
C LEU A 23 28.53 -18.09 8.51
N ALA A 24 28.32 -18.33 7.22
CA ALA A 24 27.26 -17.68 6.49
C ALA A 24 25.95 -17.98 7.21
N ASP A 25 25.21 -16.94 7.55
CA ASP A 25 23.82 -17.08 7.98
C ASP A 25 23.06 -17.58 6.75
N ASP A 26 22.64 -18.85 6.77
CA ASP A 26 21.88 -19.49 5.70
C ASP A 26 20.50 -18.82 5.62
N ALA A 27 20.47 -17.67 4.93
CA ALA A 27 19.28 -16.91 4.61
C ALA A 27 18.39 -17.78 3.71
N LYS A 28 17.58 -18.61 4.37
CA LYS A 28 16.55 -19.47 3.80
C LYS A 28 15.90 -18.72 2.63
N PRO A 29 16.02 -19.22 1.38
CA PRO A 29 15.54 -18.47 0.23
C PRO A 29 14.07 -18.15 0.44
N ALA A 30 13.74 -16.85 0.33
CA ALA A 30 12.38 -16.39 0.49
C ALA A 30 11.50 -17.16 -0.51
N SER A 31 10.62 -18.01 0.03
CA SER A 31 9.74 -18.84 -0.79
C SER A 31 9.03 -17.93 -1.79
N PRO A 32 9.06 -18.22 -3.12
CA PRO A 32 8.49 -17.33 -4.11
C PRO A 32 7.05 -17.06 -3.73
N ALA A 33 6.77 -15.81 -3.35
CA ALA A 33 5.46 -15.41 -2.88
C ALA A 33 4.46 -15.79 -3.96
N LEU A 34 3.57 -16.73 -3.65
CA LEU A 34 2.58 -17.24 -4.58
C LEU A 34 1.78 -16.05 -5.10
N GLN A 35 2.10 -15.62 -6.33
CA GLN A 35 1.36 -14.59 -7.03
C GLN A 35 0.00 -15.19 -7.35
N LYS A 36 -0.93 -15.08 -6.39
CA LYS A 36 -2.34 -15.33 -6.63
C LYS A 36 -2.73 -14.47 -7.82
N ALA A 37 -3.20 -15.11 -8.89
CA ALA A 37 -3.74 -14.43 -10.04
C ALA A 37 -4.70 -13.32 -9.57
N PRO A 38 -4.67 -12.13 -10.19
CA PRO A 38 -5.44 -11.00 -9.73
C PRO A 38 -6.91 -11.40 -9.65
N LYS A 39 -7.44 -11.50 -8.43
CA LYS A 39 -8.89 -11.52 -8.26
C LYS A 39 -9.40 -10.22 -8.84
N THR A 40 -10.30 -10.30 -9.82
CA THR A 40 -11.08 -9.14 -10.26
C THR A 40 -11.79 -8.59 -9.03
N GLU A 41 -11.26 -7.50 -8.48
CA GLU A 41 -11.93 -6.82 -7.38
C GLU A 41 -13.24 -6.23 -7.91
N LYS A 42 -14.24 -6.21 -7.05
CA LYS A 42 -15.55 -5.61 -7.31
C LYS A 42 -15.88 -4.72 -6.13
N TYR A 43 -16.80 -3.77 -6.34
CA TYR A 43 -17.41 -3.06 -5.25
C TYR A 43 -18.17 -4.03 -4.32
N ASP A 44 -18.31 -3.60 -3.08
CA ASP A 44 -19.20 -4.23 -2.11
C ASP A 44 -20.67 -3.99 -2.52
N GLU A 45 -21.57 -4.92 -2.15
CA GLU A 45 -23.00 -4.87 -2.54
C GLU A 45 -23.74 -3.62 -2.02
N SER A 46 -23.21 -2.92 -1.00
CA SER A 46 -23.78 -1.64 -0.54
C SER A 46 -23.50 -0.46 -1.48
N VAL A 47 -22.54 -0.56 -2.38
CA VAL A 47 -22.17 0.52 -3.30
C VAL A 47 -23.12 0.50 -4.51
N PRO A 48 -23.80 1.62 -4.84
CA PRO A 48 -24.61 1.69 -6.05
C PRO A 48 -23.72 1.59 -7.30
N GLU A 49 -24.31 1.20 -8.44
CA GLU A 49 -23.59 1.23 -9.72
C GLU A 49 -23.10 2.66 -10.05
N PRO A 50 -21.90 2.83 -10.63
CA PRO A 50 -21.40 4.15 -11.03
C PRO A 50 -22.30 4.80 -12.09
N THR A 51 -22.51 6.11 -11.98
CA THR A 51 -23.14 6.93 -13.04
C THR A 51 -22.33 6.86 -14.34
N ALA A 52 -21.01 6.80 -14.22
CA ALA A 52 -20.11 6.48 -15.33
C ALA A 52 -18.98 5.58 -14.83
N SER A 53 -18.76 4.43 -15.48
CA SER A 53 -17.72 3.47 -15.11
C SER A 53 -16.60 3.40 -16.16
N ASN A 54 -15.37 3.18 -15.69
CA ASN A 54 -14.14 3.07 -16.46
C ASN A 54 -13.87 4.27 -17.40
N VAL A 55 -14.23 5.47 -16.94
CA VAL A 55 -13.95 6.73 -17.62
C VAL A 55 -12.44 6.89 -17.76
N ARG A 56 -11.94 6.91 -18.99
CA ARG A 56 -10.51 7.02 -19.28
C ARG A 56 -10.02 8.45 -19.08
N TYR A 57 -8.88 8.61 -18.40
CA TYR A 57 -8.19 9.90 -18.24
C TYR A 57 -6.78 9.93 -18.85
N GLY A 58 -6.36 8.86 -19.53
CA GLY A 58 -5.10 8.78 -20.27
C GLY A 58 -4.93 7.43 -20.99
N ASP A 59 -3.73 7.17 -21.51
CA ASP A 59 -3.51 6.04 -22.45
C ASP A 59 -3.25 4.68 -21.78
N HIS A 60 -2.69 4.67 -20.56
CA HIS A 60 -2.45 3.40 -19.86
C HIS A 60 -3.77 2.68 -19.51
N GLU A 61 -3.78 1.34 -19.50
CA GLU A 61 -4.97 0.54 -19.16
C GLU A 61 -5.59 0.92 -17.80
N ARG A 62 -4.72 1.20 -16.81
CA ARG A 62 -5.11 1.64 -15.46
C ARG A 62 -5.48 3.12 -15.37
N HIS A 63 -5.38 3.93 -16.43
CA HIS A 63 -5.83 5.33 -16.40
C HIS A 63 -7.36 5.42 -16.57
N VAL A 64 -8.08 4.84 -15.61
CA VAL A 64 -9.54 4.81 -15.55
C VAL A 64 -10.05 5.21 -14.15
N LEU A 65 -11.23 5.82 -14.11
CA LEU A 65 -11.98 6.09 -12.87
C LEU A 65 -13.44 5.67 -13.01
N ASP A 66 -14.08 5.42 -11.88
CA ASP A 66 -15.54 5.34 -11.76
C ASP A 66 -16.05 6.62 -11.08
N PHE A 67 -17.19 7.12 -11.54
CA PHE A 67 -17.82 8.34 -11.06
C PHE A 67 -19.28 8.08 -10.68
N TRP A 68 -19.67 8.56 -9.49
CA TRP A 68 -21.04 8.63 -9.03
C TRP A 68 -21.40 10.11 -8.87
N GLN A 69 -22.39 10.55 -9.64
CA GLN A 69 -22.94 11.89 -9.53
C GLN A 69 -23.98 11.92 -8.42
N ALA A 70 -23.85 12.86 -7.49
CA ALA A 70 -24.92 13.15 -6.55
C ALA A 70 -26.07 13.91 -7.24
N GLU A 71 -27.31 13.61 -6.87
CA GLU A 71 -28.50 14.28 -7.40
C GLU A 71 -28.55 15.74 -6.95
N SER A 72 -28.45 16.68 -7.89
CA SER A 72 -28.59 18.12 -7.62
C SER A 72 -28.79 18.92 -8.91
N ASP A 73 -29.57 20.00 -8.83
CA ASP A 73 -29.71 21.01 -9.88
C ASP A 73 -28.57 22.05 -9.87
N GLN A 74 -27.62 21.95 -8.93
CA GLN A 74 -26.50 22.88 -8.75
C GLN A 74 -25.17 22.12 -8.62
N PRO A 75 -24.00 22.76 -8.84
CA PRO A 75 -22.70 22.11 -8.67
C PRO A 75 -22.50 21.58 -7.25
N THR A 76 -22.16 20.29 -7.12
CA THR A 76 -21.91 19.62 -5.84
C THR A 76 -20.41 19.50 -5.52
N PRO A 77 -20.01 19.42 -4.24
CA PRO A 77 -18.68 18.98 -3.87
C PRO A 77 -18.37 17.59 -4.42
N CYS A 78 -17.10 17.30 -4.69
CA CYS A 78 -16.64 15.98 -5.13
C CYS A 78 -15.57 15.42 -4.20
N VAL A 79 -15.75 14.18 -3.74
CA VAL A 79 -14.70 13.40 -3.06
C VAL A 79 -13.96 12.56 -4.09
N PHE A 80 -12.63 12.74 -4.15
CA PHE A 80 -11.77 12.04 -5.10
C PHE A 80 -10.92 10.99 -4.35
N ILE A 81 -11.26 9.71 -4.51
CA ILE A 81 -10.67 8.60 -3.76
C ILE A 81 -9.50 8.00 -4.54
N ILE A 82 -8.29 8.20 -4.04
CA ILE A 82 -7.08 7.54 -4.49
C ILE A 82 -6.84 6.33 -3.57
N HIS A 83 -6.90 5.11 -4.12
CA HIS A 83 -6.80 3.90 -3.31
C HIS A 83 -5.40 3.73 -2.68
N GLY A 84 -5.34 3.14 -1.48
CA GLY A 84 -4.07 2.67 -0.90
C GLY A 84 -3.52 1.41 -1.58
N GLY A 85 -2.40 0.89 -1.05
CA GLY A 85 -1.74 -0.32 -1.58
C GLY A 85 -0.25 -0.16 -1.89
N GLY A 86 0.40 0.89 -1.35
CA GLY A 86 1.85 1.09 -1.41
C GLY A 86 2.39 1.23 -2.83
N TRP A 87 1.63 1.85 -3.74
CA TRP A 87 1.96 2.02 -5.17
C TRP A 87 2.21 0.73 -5.97
N MET A 88 2.04 -0.45 -5.36
CA MET A 88 2.30 -1.76 -5.94
C MET A 88 1.03 -2.61 -6.10
N SER A 89 -0.09 -2.17 -5.51
CA SER A 89 -1.36 -2.90 -5.52
C SER A 89 -2.55 -1.94 -5.32
N GLY A 90 -3.76 -2.46 -5.47
CA GLY A 90 -5.00 -1.73 -5.20
C GLY A 90 -5.85 -1.48 -6.44
N SER A 91 -7.06 -0.99 -6.21
CA SER A 91 -8.05 -0.78 -7.25
C SER A 91 -9.07 0.29 -6.84
N LYS A 92 -9.73 0.93 -7.81
CA LYS A 92 -10.85 1.86 -7.59
C LYS A 92 -12.03 1.21 -6.86
N GLU A 93 -12.16 -0.11 -6.97
CA GLU A 93 -13.15 -0.95 -6.31
C GLU A 93 -12.97 -0.99 -4.78
N ARG A 94 -11.79 -0.59 -4.27
CA ARG A 94 -11.55 -0.43 -2.83
C ARG A 94 -12.10 0.87 -2.24
N GLY A 95 -12.67 1.79 -3.05
CA GLY A 95 -13.06 3.13 -2.60
C GLY A 95 -13.92 3.14 -1.34
N ASN A 96 -14.93 2.27 -1.28
CA ASN A 96 -15.86 2.14 -0.14
C ASN A 96 -15.21 1.68 1.18
N ARG A 97 -13.94 1.22 1.15
CA ARG A 97 -13.17 0.86 2.36
C ARG A 97 -12.54 2.09 3.05
N PHE A 98 -12.50 3.23 2.36
CA PHE A 98 -11.88 4.47 2.86
C PHE A 98 -12.90 5.57 3.13
N ALA A 99 -13.94 5.67 2.29
CA ALA A 99 -15.07 6.56 2.49
C ALA A 99 -16.36 5.89 2.01
N SER A 100 -17.45 6.00 2.77
CA SER A 100 -18.74 5.39 2.41
C SER A 100 -19.35 6.11 1.21
N ILE A 101 -19.26 5.50 0.03
CA ILE A 101 -19.80 6.04 -1.22
C ILE A 101 -21.33 6.26 -1.11
N PRO A 102 -22.13 5.32 -0.55
CA PRO A 102 -23.57 5.52 -0.40
C PRO A 102 -23.92 6.69 0.53
N LEU A 103 -23.14 6.91 1.60
CA LEU A 103 -23.37 8.03 2.51
C LEU A 103 -22.99 9.36 1.87
N LEU A 104 -21.86 9.44 1.15
CA LEU A 104 -21.45 10.66 0.44
C LEU A 104 -22.52 11.10 -0.57
N LEU A 105 -23.04 10.17 -1.37
CA LEU A 105 -24.09 10.46 -2.35
C LEU A 105 -25.39 10.91 -1.68
N LYS A 106 -25.76 10.29 -0.56
CA LYS A 106 -26.92 10.70 0.25
C LYS A 106 -26.79 12.13 0.80
N GLU A 107 -25.59 12.55 1.18
CA GLU A 107 -25.30 13.91 1.65
C GLU A 107 -25.06 14.90 0.48
N GLY A 108 -25.38 14.54 -0.76
CA GLY A 108 -25.27 15.42 -1.93
C GLY A 108 -23.84 15.61 -2.45
N ILE A 109 -22.91 14.70 -2.12
CA ILE A 109 -21.50 14.77 -2.50
C ILE A 109 -21.20 13.75 -3.60
N SER A 110 -20.77 14.23 -4.76
CA SER A 110 -20.35 13.36 -5.87
C SER A 110 -19.04 12.64 -5.52
N VAL A 111 -18.81 11.46 -6.09
CA VAL A 111 -17.62 10.65 -5.78
C VAL A 111 -16.93 10.22 -7.06
N ALA A 112 -15.60 10.31 -7.10
CA ALA A 112 -14.77 9.68 -8.11
C ALA A 112 -13.78 8.70 -7.42
N SER A 113 -13.62 7.50 -7.95
CA SER A 113 -12.62 6.53 -7.47
C SER A 113 -11.72 6.09 -8.62
N ILE A 114 -10.41 6.23 -8.45
CA ILE A 114 -9.44 6.19 -9.55
C ILE A 114 -8.47 5.01 -9.45
N ASN A 115 -8.20 4.36 -10.59
CA ASN A 115 -7.03 3.50 -10.78
C ASN A 115 -5.84 4.35 -11.27
N TYR A 116 -4.62 3.97 -10.88
CA TYR A 116 -3.38 4.60 -11.35
C TYR A 116 -2.32 3.52 -11.67
N ARG A 117 -1.27 3.88 -12.41
CA ARG A 117 -0.13 2.99 -12.72
C ARG A 117 0.57 2.56 -11.43
N TYR A 118 0.88 1.28 -11.30
CA TYR A 118 1.79 0.83 -10.24
C TYR A 118 3.23 1.25 -10.54
N VAL A 119 4.08 1.28 -9.51
CA VAL A 119 5.51 1.60 -9.65
C VAL A 119 6.23 0.63 -10.61
N SER A 120 5.81 -0.63 -10.68
CA SER A 120 6.30 -1.62 -11.66
C SER A 120 5.80 -1.41 -13.10
N GLN A 121 4.92 -0.43 -13.31
CA GLN A 121 4.37 0.00 -14.61
C GLN A 121 4.76 1.45 -14.94
N ALA A 122 5.58 2.08 -14.09
CA ALA A 122 6.28 3.31 -14.43
C ALA A 122 7.45 2.97 -15.36
N ASP A 123 7.77 3.88 -16.26
CA ASP A 123 9.01 3.82 -17.03
C ASP A 123 10.16 4.25 -16.08
N PRO A 124 11.15 3.37 -15.80
CA PRO A 124 12.21 3.66 -14.85
C PRO A 124 13.18 4.76 -15.32
N GLU A 125 13.23 5.04 -16.63
CA GLU A 125 14.13 6.04 -17.23
C GLU A 125 13.40 7.36 -17.58
N ALA A 126 12.13 7.49 -17.19
CA ALA A 126 11.32 8.68 -17.45
C ALA A 126 11.80 9.91 -16.66
N SER A 127 12.77 10.62 -17.22
CA SER A 127 13.31 11.88 -16.69
C SER A 127 12.29 13.03 -16.64
N THR A 128 11.19 12.92 -17.39
CA THR A 128 10.04 13.84 -17.34
C THR A 128 8.83 13.15 -16.72
N PRO A 129 8.16 13.77 -15.73
CA PRO A 129 6.83 13.32 -15.33
C PRO A 129 5.85 13.45 -16.52
N PRO A 130 4.81 12.58 -16.59
CA PRO A 130 3.78 12.63 -17.62
C PRO A 130 2.85 13.84 -17.46
#